data_AF-A0A4Y7IIL5-F1
#
_entry.id   AF-A0A4Y7IIL5-F1
#
_cell.length_a   1.000
_cell.length_b   1.000
_cell.length_c   1.000
_cell.angle_alpha   90.00
_cell.angle_beta   90.00
_cell.angle_gamma   90.00
#
_symmetry.space_group_name_H-M   'P 1'
#
loop_
_entity.id
_entity.type
_entity.pdbx_description
1 polymer ?
#
loop_
_entity_poly.entity_id
_entity_poly.type
_entity_poly.pdbx_seq_one_letter_code
_entity_poly.pdbx_strand_id
1 'polypeptide(L)'
;MGETPEFVYRISTKEEWDELQKNGSTFGGEIDKSTACFHLSKLNQVKSTLENFFKGREDLYLLQIDSKKLGDGLVYESVDSTNYFPHFYGPSRTYIPLPLDAVVKAEKLTLSGGQFSCSFLADSTLDAQLGYGRSVIWPPAI
;
A
#
# COMPACT_ATOMS: atom_id res chain seq x y z
N MET A 1 23.63 7.69 -5.08
CA MET A 1 22.87 6.44 -5.24
C MET A 1 21.59 6.64 -4.46
N GLY A 2 20.43 6.60 -5.11
CA GLY A 2 19.15 6.96 -4.48
C GLY A 2 18.79 5.95 -3.39
N GLU A 3 18.49 6.44 -2.19
CA GLU A 3 18.04 5.61 -1.08
C GLU A 3 16.70 4.97 -1.45
N THR A 4 16.65 3.63 -1.43
CA THR A 4 15.38 2.91 -1.46
C THR A 4 14.60 3.28 -0.19
N PRO A 5 13.30 3.62 -0.27
CA PRO A 5 12.50 3.94 0.90
C PRO A 5 12.64 2.82 1.93
N GLU A 6 12.94 3.16 3.17
CA GLU A 6 13.06 2.17 4.26
C GLU A 6 11.74 1.38 4.44
N PHE A 7 10.61 2.03 4.15
CA PHE A 7 9.29 1.44 4.29
C PHE A 7 8.40 1.66 3.06
N VAL A 8 7.57 0.66 2.79
CA VAL A 8 6.43 0.71 1.87
C VAL A 8 5.16 0.34 2.64
N TYR A 9 4.00 0.68 2.09
CA TYR A 9 2.75 0.63 2.82
C TYR A 9 1.71 -0.19 2.07
N ARG A 10 0.98 -1.04 2.79
CA ARG A 10 -0.18 -1.77 2.29
C ARG A 10 -1.44 -1.24 2.98
N ILE A 11 -2.42 -0.83 2.18
CA ILE A 11 -3.79 -0.65 2.66
C ILE A 11 -4.43 -2.02 2.62
N SER A 12 -4.78 -2.55 3.78
CA SER A 12 -5.30 -3.90 3.93
C SER A 12 -6.72 -3.86 4.48
N THR A 13 -7.59 -4.78 4.02
CA THR A 13 -8.88 -4.97 4.69
C THR A 13 -8.67 -5.66 6.02
N LYS A 14 -9.66 -5.55 6.93
CA LYS A 14 -9.64 -6.31 8.19
C LYS A 14 -9.49 -7.81 7.94
N GLU A 15 -10.16 -8.34 6.92
CA GLU A 15 -10.12 -9.76 6.59
C GLU A 15 -8.72 -10.22 6.15
N GLU A 16 -8.07 -9.46 5.26
CA GLU A 16 -6.70 -9.75 4.82
C GLU A 16 -5.71 -9.62 5.98
N TRP A 17 -5.88 -8.61 6.85
CA TRP A 17 -5.03 -8.45 8.03
C TRP A 17 -5.21 -9.59 9.05
N ASP A 18 -6.45 -10.03 9.29
CA ASP A 18 -6.73 -11.16 10.16
C ASP A 18 -6.17 -12.48 9.58
N GLU A 19 -6.27 -12.68 8.26
CA GLU A 19 -5.66 -13.82 7.55
C GLU A 19 -4.13 -13.83 7.69
N LEU A 20 -3.50 -12.68 7.44
CA LEU A 20 -2.06 -12.51 7.52
C LEU A 20 -1.54 -12.82 8.94
N GLN A 21 -2.21 -12.32 9.98
CA GLN A 21 -1.87 -12.62 11.37
C GLN A 21 -2.05 -14.10 11.71
N LYS A 22 -3.13 -14.72 11.21
CA LYS A 22 -3.45 -16.12 11.51
C LYS A 22 -2.50 -17.10 10.86
N ASN A 23 -2.16 -16.86 9.59
CA ASN A 23 -1.41 -17.80 8.76
C ASN A 23 0.09 -17.47 8.68
N GLY A 24 0.49 -16.30 9.15
CA GLY A 24 1.86 -15.77 9.01
C GLY A 24 2.19 -15.27 7.61
N SER A 25 1.28 -15.44 6.63
CA SER A 25 1.37 -14.89 5.29
C SER A 25 -0.02 -14.81 4.63
N THR A 26 -0.19 -13.99 3.60
CA THR A 26 -1.43 -13.91 2.80
C THR A 26 -1.10 -13.81 1.32
N PHE A 27 -2.02 -14.24 0.45
CA PHE A 27 -1.99 -13.97 -0.99
C PHE A 27 -2.72 -12.64 -1.34
N GLY A 28 -3.18 -11.89 -0.36
CA GLY A 28 -3.83 -10.60 -0.57
C GLY A 28 -5.22 -10.72 -1.21
N GLY A 29 -5.66 -9.59 -1.78
CA GLY A 29 -7.00 -9.44 -2.34
C GLY A 29 -7.15 -10.05 -3.74
N GLU A 30 -8.35 -9.93 -4.29
CA GLU A 30 -8.67 -10.42 -5.64
C GLU A 30 -7.80 -9.75 -6.72
N ILE A 31 -7.59 -8.44 -6.61
CA ILE A 31 -6.75 -7.67 -7.55
C ILE A 31 -5.29 -8.13 -7.50
N ASP A 32 -4.76 -8.44 -6.31
CA ASP A 32 -3.37 -8.88 -6.19
C ASP A 32 -3.18 -10.27 -6.81
N LYS A 33 -4.18 -11.16 -6.62
CA LYS A 33 -4.23 -12.49 -7.24
C LYS A 33 -4.35 -12.43 -8.75
N SER A 34 -5.18 -11.54 -9.29
CA SER A 34 -5.40 -11.43 -10.74
C SER A 34 -4.22 -10.78 -11.47
N THR A 35 -3.50 -9.87 -10.81
CA THR A 35 -2.31 -9.19 -11.36
C THR A 35 -0.99 -9.89 -10.99
N ALA A 36 -1.05 -10.92 -10.14
CA ALA A 36 0.11 -11.64 -9.62
C ALA A 36 1.14 -10.75 -8.90
N CYS A 37 0.68 -9.70 -8.19
CA CYS A 37 1.53 -8.84 -7.37
C CYS A 37 0.74 -8.14 -6.26
N PHE A 38 1.41 -7.80 -5.16
CA PHE A 38 0.84 -6.95 -4.11
C PHE A 38 1.02 -5.48 -4.47
N HIS A 39 -0.09 -4.75 -4.49
CA HIS A 39 -0.07 -3.30 -4.66
C HIS A 39 0.27 -2.61 -3.34
N LEU A 40 1.41 -1.92 -3.34
CA LEU A 40 1.91 -1.15 -2.21
C LEU A 40 2.02 0.33 -2.60
N SER A 41 2.18 1.18 -1.60
CA SER A 41 2.34 2.62 -1.77
C SER A 41 3.56 3.12 -0.99
N LYS A 42 4.18 4.21 -1.46
CA LYS A 42 5.00 5.07 -0.60
C LYS A 42 4.08 5.83 0.36
N LEU A 43 4.60 6.33 1.48
CA LEU A 43 3.78 7.05 2.46
C LEU A 43 3.00 8.22 1.85
N ASN A 44 3.65 9.02 1.02
CA ASN A 44 3.03 10.16 0.33
C ASN A 44 1.96 9.77 -0.71
N GLN A 45 1.89 8.50 -1.12
CA GLN A 45 0.89 7.97 -2.06
C GLN A 45 -0.34 7.43 -1.33
N VAL A 46 -0.23 7.03 -0.06
CA VAL A 46 -1.29 6.35 0.71
C VAL A 46 -2.61 7.13 0.70
N LYS A 47 -2.57 8.45 0.95
CA LYS A 47 -3.80 9.29 0.98
C LYS A 47 -4.54 9.25 -0.35
N SER A 48 -3.83 9.47 -1.47
CA SER A 48 -4.40 9.42 -2.81
C SER A 48 -4.95 8.02 -3.14
N THR A 49 -4.25 6.95 -2.73
CA THR A 49 -4.75 5.58 -2.92
C THR A 49 -6.05 5.33 -2.15
N LEU A 50 -6.12 5.75 -0.88
CA LEU A 50 -7.33 5.64 -0.05
C LEU A 50 -8.51 6.39 -0.69
N GLU A 51 -8.27 7.62 -1.12
CA GLU A 51 -9.28 8.46 -1.76
C GLU A 51 -9.75 7.90 -3.10
N ASN A 52 -8.90 7.26 -3.90
CA ASN A 52 -9.33 6.77 -5.22
C ASN A 52 -10.01 5.38 -5.17
N PHE A 53 -9.59 4.49 -4.26
CA PHE A 53 -9.99 3.07 -4.32
C PHE A 53 -10.79 2.58 -3.11
N PHE A 54 -10.76 3.30 -1.98
CA PHE A 54 -11.30 2.82 -0.72
C PHE A 54 -12.37 3.74 -0.11
N LYS A 55 -12.97 4.64 -0.91
CA LYS A 55 -13.96 5.61 -0.43
C LYS A 55 -15.08 4.94 0.38
N GLY A 56 -15.35 5.48 1.57
CA GLY A 56 -16.45 5.04 2.42
C GLY A 56 -16.19 3.72 3.18
N ARG A 57 -15.02 3.10 3.01
CA ARG A 57 -14.69 1.83 3.66
C ARG A 57 -14.07 2.07 5.04
N GLU A 58 -14.51 1.34 6.06
CA GLU A 58 -14.11 1.58 7.47
C GLU A 58 -13.31 0.42 8.09
N ASP A 59 -13.31 -0.74 7.43
CA ASP A 59 -12.64 -1.96 7.83
C ASP A 59 -11.21 -2.03 7.27
N LEU A 60 -10.45 -0.93 7.40
CA LEU A 60 -9.11 -0.83 6.81
C LEU A 60 -8.00 -0.71 7.85
N TYR A 61 -6.85 -1.26 7.50
CA TYR A 61 -5.59 -1.14 8.20
C TYR A 61 -4.54 -0.57 7.25
N LEU A 62 -3.62 0.22 7.80
CA LEU A 62 -2.39 0.60 7.12
C LEU A 62 -1.24 -0.21 7.72
N LEU A 63 -0.63 -1.06 6.89
CA LEU A 63 0.52 -1.87 7.26
C LEU A 63 1.78 -1.20 6.74
N GLN A 64 2.72 -0.91 7.64
CA GLN A 64 4.06 -0.47 7.30
C GLN A 64 4.94 -1.71 7.15
N ILE A 65 5.59 -1.82 5.99
CA ILE A 65 6.38 -2.98 5.58
C ILE A 65 7.82 -2.55 5.35
N ASP A 66 8.76 -3.28 5.94
CA ASP A 66 10.19 -3.08 5.73
C ASP A 66 10.57 -3.52 4.31
N SER A 67 10.99 -2.56 3.49
CA SER A 67 11.35 -2.83 2.09
C SER A 67 12.55 -3.77 1.96
N LYS A 68 13.46 -3.77 2.95
CA LYS A 68 14.65 -4.63 2.94
C LYS A 68 14.28 -6.10 3.13
N LYS A 69 13.20 -6.39 3.87
CA LYS A 69 12.70 -7.77 4.05
C LYS A 69 12.03 -8.32 2.79
N LEU A 70 11.50 -7.45 1.93
CA LEU A 70 10.94 -7.86 0.64
C LEU A 70 12.02 -8.14 -0.43
N GLY A 71 13.21 -7.56 -0.26
CA GLY A 71 14.37 -7.84 -1.09
C GLY A 71 14.16 -7.60 -2.58
N ASP A 72 14.68 -8.50 -3.41
CA ASP A 72 14.59 -8.47 -4.88
C ASP A 72 13.17 -8.73 -5.41
N GLY A 73 12.23 -9.09 -4.54
CA GLY A 73 10.82 -9.24 -4.88
C GLY A 73 10.04 -7.93 -4.95
N LEU A 74 10.63 -6.81 -4.50
CA LEU A 74 10.02 -5.48 -4.55
C LEU A 74 10.48 -4.72 -5.80
N VAL A 75 9.53 -4.33 -6.65
CA VAL A 75 9.78 -3.61 -7.90
C VAL A 75 9.03 -2.28 -7.89
N TYR A 76 9.67 -1.19 -8.31
CA TYR A 76 9.01 0.10 -8.48
C TYR A 76 8.63 0.30 -9.94
N GLU A 77 7.35 0.35 -10.24
CA GLU A 77 6.84 0.48 -11.60
C GLU A 77 6.13 1.82 -11.80
N SER A 78 6.39 2.45 -12.95
CA SER A 78 5.78 3.73 -13.32
C SER A 78 4.33 3.53 -13.72
N VAL A 79 3.42 4.27 -13.08
CA VAL A 79 2.02 4.40 -13.52
C VAL A 79 1.89 5.58 -14.49
N ASP A 80 2.74 6.59 -14.34
CA ASP A 80 2.91 7.69 -15.30
C ASP A 80 4.37 8.19 -15.29
N SER A 81 4.64 9.31 -15.96
CA SER A 81 5.99 9.87 -16.09
C SER A 81 6.63 10.30 -14.77
N THR A 82 5.86 10.40 -13.69
CA THR A 82 6.30 10.93 -12.39
C THR A 82 5.99 10.02 -11.21
N ASN A 83 5.02 9.12 -11.34
CA ASN A 83 4.52 8.31 -10.24
C ASN A 83 4.97 6.85 -10.38
N TYR A 84 5.78 6.42 -9.41
CA TYR A 84 6.24 5.04 -9.30
C TYR A 84 5.62 4.39 -8.06
N PHE A 85 4.92 3.28 -8.25
CA PHE A 85 4.33 2.50 -7.18
C PHE A 85 5.17 1.24 -6.91
N PRO A 86 5.38 0.90 -5.62
CA PRO A 86 5.97 -0.38 -5.26
C PRO A 86 4.98 -1.53 -5.50
N HIS A 87 5.43 -2.55 -6.22
CA HIS A 87 4.75 -3.83 -6.38
C HIS A 87 5.63 -4.93 -5.81
N PHE A 88 5.06 -5.76 -4.94
CA PHE A 88 5.76 -6.94 -4.42
C PHE A 88 5.28 -8.19 -5.15
N TYR A 89 6.20 -8.84 -5.84
CA TYR A 89 5.98 -10.12 -6.51
C TYR A 89 6.66 -11.28 -5.77
N GLY A 90 7.74 -11.02 -5.05
CA GLY A 90 8.70 -12.05 -4.67
C GLY A 90 9.81 -12.25 -5.71
N PRO A 91 10.86 -13.01 -5.35
CA PRO A 91 12.06 -13.15 -6.18
C PRO A 91 11.71 -13.59 -7.61
N SER A 92 12.35 -12.98 -8.61
CA SER A 92 12.11 -13.30 -10.04
C SER A 92 10.64 -13.16 -10.50
N ARG A 93 9.84 -12.33 -9.83
CA ARG A 93 8.42 -12.07 -10.13
C ARG A 93 7.50 -13.31 -10.03
N THR A 94 7.74 -14.21 -9.07
CA THR A 94 7.01 -15.49 -8.96
C THR A 94 5.65 -15.43 -8.26
N TYR A 95 5.22 -14.27 -7.77
CA TYR A 95 4.02 -14.09 -6.93
C TYR A 95 3.99 -15.02 -5.71
N ILE A 96 4.71 -14.62 -4.66
CA ILE A 96 4.74 -15.33 -3.37
C ILE A 96 3.87 -14.60 -2.33
N PRO A 97 3.35 -15.28 -1.31
CA PRO A 97 2.52 -14.63 -0.31
C PRO A 97 3.33 -13.61 0.49
N LEU A 98 2.71 -12.48 0.84
CA LEU A 98 3.31 -11.44 1.67
C LEU A 98 3.48 -12.00 3.10
N PRO A 99 4.71 -12.06 3.64
CA PRO A 99 4.94 -12.61 4.95
C PRO A 99 4.67 -11.58 6.05
N LEU A 100 4.13 -12.05 7.18
CA LEU A 100 3.85 -11.21 8.35
C LEU A 100 5.13 -10.62 8.94
N ASP A 101 6.26 -11.32 8.82
CA ASP A 101 7.55 -10.87 9.36
C ASP A 101 8.06 -9.57 8.71
N ALA A 102 7.61 -9.25 7.50
CA ALA A 102 7.92 -8.02 6.80
C ALA A 102 7.12 -6.82 7.33
N VAL A 103 5.97 -7.06 7.97
CA VAL A 103 5.14 -6.02 8.58
C VAL A 103 5.77 -5.58 9.90
N VAL A 104 6.24 -4.33 9.97
CA VAL A 104 6.85 -3.77 11.19
C VAL A 104 5.85 -3.08 12.10
N LYS A 105 4.75 -2.56 11.53
CA LYS A 105 3.67 -1.91 12.27
C LYS A 105 2.38 -1.99 11.47
N ALA A 106 1.26 -2.16 12.17
CA ALA A 106 -0.08 -2.13 11.59
C ALA A 106 -0.95 -1.19 12.42
N GLU A 107 -1.76 -0.36 11.77
CA GLU A 107 -2.68 0.55 12.45
C GLU A 107 -4.04 0.57 11.76
N LYS A 108 -5.11 0.51 12.54
CA LYS A 108 -6.48 0.65 12.01
C LYS A 108 -6.68 2.09 11.51
N LEU A 109 -7.19 2.24 10.29
CA LEU A 109 -7.58 3.53 9.74
C LEU A 109 -8.92 3.95 10.33
N THR A 110 -9.01 5.22 10.72
CA THR A 110 -10.28 5.84 11.14
C THR A 110 -10.80 6.72 10.02
N LEU A 111 -12.05 6.52 9.62
CA LEU A 111 -12.75 7.36 8.66
C LEU A 111 -13.62 8.37 9.43
N SER A 112 -13.39 9.66 9.20
CA SER A 112 -14.21 10.74 9.76
C SER A 112 -14.40 11.84 8.72
N GLY A 113 -15.64 12.24 8.47
CA GLY A 113 -15.96 13.26 7.46
C GLY A 113 -15.47 12.92 6.04
N GLY A 114 -15.35 11.64 5.70
CA GLY A 114 -14.81 11.18 4.42
C GLY A 114 -13.28 11.19 4.30
N GLN A 115 -12.57 11.56 5.38
CA GLN A 115 -11.12 11.58 5.43
C GLN A 115 -10.58 10.44 6.30
N PHE A 116 -9.58 9.73 5.78
CA PHE A 116 -8.86 8.69 6.50
C PHE A 116 -7.76 9.27 7.37
N SER A 117 -7.63 8.73 8.59
CA SER A 117 -6.62 9.15 9.56
C SER A 117 -6.02 7.96 10.32
N CYS A 118 -4.73 8.07 10.63
CA CYS A 118 -3.94 7.23 11.53
C CYS A 118 -2.63 7.94 11.87
N SER A 119 -1.83 7.41 12.80
CA SER A 119 -0.59 8.04 13.25
C SER A 119 0.43 8.26 12.12
N PHE A 120 0.44 7.41 11.10
CA PHE A 120 1.31 7.59 9.92
C PHE A 120 0.91 8.78 9.03
N LEU A 121 -0.35 9.18 9.07
CA LEU A 121 -0.92 10.22 8.20
C LEU A 121 -1.07 11.57 8.91
N ALA A 122 -0.78 11.62 10.22
CA ALA A 122 -1.01 12.77 11.08
C ALA A 122 -0.07 13.96 10.81
N ASP A 123 1.13 13.75 10.25
CA ASP A 123 2.16 14.78 10.10
C ASP A 123 2.15 15.55 8.76
N SER A 124 1.08 15.41 7.96
CA SER A 124 1.00 16.07 6.63
C SER A 124 0.08 17.28 6.58
N THR A 125 -0.31 17.84 7.74
CA THR A 125 -1.09 19.09 7.84
C THR A 125 -0.27 20.37 7.66
N LEU A 126 1.03 20.27 7.36
CA LEU A 126 1.88 21.46 7.05
C LEU A 126 2.12 21.71 5.56
N ASP A 127 1.66 20.86 4.64
CA ASP A 127 1.82 21.07 3.18
C ASP A 127 0.49 21.22 2.44
N ALA A 128 -0.52 21.81 3.09
CA ALA A 128 -1.73 22.27 2.42
C ALA A 128 -1.50 23.64 1.72
N GLN A 129 -0.41 23.76 0.97
CA GLN A 129 -0.18 24.90 0.09
C GLN A 129 0.77 24.49 -1.02
N LEU A 130 0.29 23.69 -1.97
CA LEU A 130 0.63 23.69 -3.40
C LEU A 130 -0.19 22.56 -4.05
N GLY A 131 -1.29 22.93 -4.69
CA GLY A 131 -2.22 21.98 -5.28
C GLY A 131 -1.63 21.25 -6.48
N TYR A 132 -1.77 19.92 -6.50
CA TYR A 132 -1.93 19.12 -7.72
C TYR A 132 -2.78 17.89 -7.39
N GLY A 133 -4.10 18.06 -7.47
CA GLY A 133 -5.02 16.92 -7.59
C GLY A 133 -4.91 16.34 -8.99
N ARG A 134 -4.30 15.17 -9.11
CA ARG A 134 -4.45 14.30 -10.29
C ARG A 134 -4.80 12.90 -9.81
N SER A 135 -6.02 12.47 -10.10
CA SER A 135 -6.45 11.08 -9.94
C SER A 135 -5.51 10.17 -10.69
N VAL A 136 -4.86 9.28 -9.95
CA VAL A 136 -4.17 8.13 -10.53
C VAL A 136 -5.24 7.06 -10.70
N ILE A 137 -5.70 6.90 -11.93
CA ILE A 137 -6.65 5.86 -12.33
C ILE A 137 -5.81 4.65 -12.74
N TRP A 138 -5.83 3.57 -11.96
CA TRP A 138 -5.41 2.26 -12.47
C TRP A 138 -6.36 1.90 -13.63
N PRO A 139 -5.86 1.38 -14.76
CA PRO A 139 -6.74 1.01 -15.86
C PRO A 139 -7.76 -0.05 -15.39
N PRO A 140 -9.04 0.05 -15.81
CA PRO A 140 -10.02 -0.99 -15.53
C PRO A 140 -9.60 -2.27 -16.24
N ALA A 141 -9.71 -3.40 -15.54
CA ALA A 141 -9.52 -4.72 -16.13
C ALA A 141 -10.51 -4.94 -17.28
N ILE A 142 -10.01 -5.46 -18.40
CA ILE A 142 -10.76 -5.83 -19.61
C ILE A 142 -11.52 -7.13 -19.35
#